data_AF-A0AAV8XSH5-F1
#
_entry.id   AF-A0AAV8XSH5-F1
#
_cell.length_a   1.000
_cell.length_b   1.000
_cell.length_c   1.000
_cell.angle_alpha   90.00
_cell.angle_beta   90.00
_cell.angle_gamma   90.00
#
_symmetry.space_group_name_H-M   'P 1'
#
loop_
_entity.id
_entity.type
_entity.pdbx_description
1 polymer ?
#
loop_
_entity_poly.entity_id
_entity_poly.type
_entity_poly.pdbx_seq_one_letter_code
_entity_poly.pdbx_strand_id
1 'polypeptide(L)'
;MEMKYLRRVKGVNRLQRHRNEDIRRALEIQPITEYIEKRQLEWWGHLMRLPNNTPTRKIWEARNYGKRKRGRPEETWDDTIKKNYGKEESNNKKGERNGKGQGENSPAVNTKGKTTILHSTRIGLMRGGYFLAEESPERLISQFNAESLEDVFLKLSVIQNMGKRRRSSILQSVTDTIHVPPRRPDVSVTGRVSIAPEPSVEIQPELPPDDEPEVSFKDYLKIVKMNHMRALIWKNFLWMWRNIPIMMFIIGLPVGQIILFCWSIGHDPLGLKLSVVNNEINYPKEKCVQTPGCNSTRLSCNYLDFIVQNYSVELEYYNTEDEARRRVEKGQTWGMLVVPHNFSDSLRSRLDNGKDVPEWDLVSSSIGVYQDKSNENIASYLQRDLLLPIKYMKPIYGYGEPDFTDFAAPGVILTIVFFMAVALTSGAMLIERNEGLLERSLVNGISGVELLFSQVITQFVVMLGFVVSCICDNERSATYLALGSFLPIVMLCGIIWPIEAMNDYLRLVS
;
A
#
# COMPACT_ATOMS: atom_id res chain seq x y z
N MET A 1 17.61 -23.27 -21.29
CA MET A 1 17.31 -23.48 -22.72
C MET A 1 18.00 -24.72 -23.29
N GLU A 2 19.29 -24.94 -23.02
CA GLU A 2 20.11 -26.08 -23.48
C GLU A 2 19.42 -27.47 -23.43
N MET A 3 18.94 -27.92 -22.26
CA MET A 3 18.37 -29.27 -22.13
C MET A 3 17.05 -29.49 -22.91
N LYS A 4 16.32 -28.42 -23.25
CA LYS A 4 15.09 -28.51 -24.05
C LYS A 4 15.41 -28.86 -25.51
N TYR A 5 16.54 -28.33 -26.02
CA TYR A 5 17.04 -28.64 -27.36
C TYR A 5 17.61 -30.06 -27.43
N LEU A 6 18.49 -30.44 -26.50
CA LEU A 6 19.10 -31.78 -26.47
C LEU A 6 18.07 -32.90 -26.36
N ARG A 7 16.98 -32.68 -25.60
CA ARG A 7 15.86 -33.61 -25.50
C ARG A 7 15.09 -33.75 -26.82
N ARG A 8 14.93 -32.66 -27.56
CA ARG A 8 14.28 -32.67 -28.89
C ARG A 8 15.12 -33.42 -29.92
N VAL A 9 16.44 -33.20 -29.92
CA VAL A 9 17.39 -33.91 -30.80
C VAL A 9 17.39 -35.42 -30.53
N LYS A 10 17.38 -35.82 -29.25
CA LYS A 10 17.31 -37.24 -28.85
C LYS A 10 15.89 -37.84 -28.98
N GLY A 11 14.86 -37.06 -29.28
CA GLY A 11 13.47 -37.51 -29.35
C GLY A 11 12.85 -37.92 -28.00
N VAL A 12 13.38 -37.41 -26.88
CA VAL A 12 12.99 -37.84 -25.52
C VAL A 12 12.11 -36.80 -24.85
N ASN A 13 10.93 -37.22 -24.38
CA ASN A 13 10.00 -36.38 -23.65
C ASN A 13 10.29 -36.35 -22.14
N ARG A 14 9.83 -35.29 -21.45
CA ARG A 14 10.01 -35.16 -19.99
C ARG A 14 9.32 -36.26 -19.19
N LEU A 15 8.26 -36.87 -19.72
CA LEU A 15 7.51 -37.95 -19.10
C LEU A 15 8.34 -39.23 -18.94
N GLN A 16 9.34 -39.46 -19.78
CA GLN A 16 10.19 -40.65 -19.77
C GLN A 16 11.28 -40.63 -18.68
N ARG A 17 11.34 -39.58 -17.84
CA ARG A 17 12.22 -39.45 -16.66
C ARG A 17 13.72 -39.76 -16.85
N HIS A 18 14.24 -39.71 -18.08
CA HIS A 18 15.69 -39.84 -18.34
C HIS A 18 16.47 -38.72 -17.66
N ARG A 19 17.57 -39.08 -16.99
CA ARG A 19 18.48 -38.10 -16.36
C ARG A 19 19.17 -37.27 -17.43
N ASN A 20 19.47 -36.01 -17.10
CA ASN A 20 20.13 -35.10 -18.02
C ASN A 20 21.53 -35.61 -18.43
N GLU A 21 22.22 -36.31 -17.52
CA GLU A 21 23.54 -36.90 -17.76
C GLU A 21 23.50 -38.01 -18.82
N ASP A 22 22.50 -38.88 -18.79
CA ASP A 22 22.34 -39.98 -19.76
C ASP A 22 22.01 -39.47 -21.17
N ILE A 23 21.33 -38.33 -21.25
CA ILE A 23 21.02 -37.65 -22.51
C ILE A 23 22.28 -37.04 -23.11
N ARG A 24 23.09 -36.38 -22.27
CA ARG A 24 24.36 -35.79 -22.67
C ARG A 24 25.39 -36.84 -23.08
N ARG A 25 25.52 -37.93 -22.32
CA ARG A 25 26.44 -39.04 -22.63
C ARG A 25 26.10 -39.71 -23.96
N ALA A 26 24.81 -39.89 -24.25
CA ALA A 26 24.36 -40.47 -25.52
C ALA A 26 24.54 -39.56 -26.74
N LEU A 27 24.68 -38.26 -26.52
CA LEU A 27 24.96 -37.28 -27.57
C LEU A 27 26.44 -36.87 -27.61
N GLU A 28 27.28 -37.44 -26.73
CA GLU A 28 28.70 -37.09 -26.55
C GLU A 28 28.96 -35.58 -26.31
N ILE A 29 27.99 -34.88 -25.71
CA ILE A 29 28.07 -33.43 -25.44
C ILE A 29 28.46 -33.20 -23.99
N GLN A 30 29.57 -32.48 -23.77
CA GLN A 30 29.96 -32.01 -22.43
C GLN A 30 28.99 -30.93 -21.91
N PRO A 31 28.68 -30.93 -20.61
CA PRO A 31 27.83 -29.90 -20.02
C PRO A 31 28.51 -28.52 -20.13
N ILE A 32 27.74 -27.50 -20.53
CA ILE A 32 28.27 -26.13 -20.70
C ILE A 32 28.88 -25.58 -19.40
N THR A 33 28.42 -26.05 -18.25
CA THR A 33 28.97 -25.70 -16.94
C THR A 33 30.42 -26.11 -16.80
N GLU A 34 30.80 -27.30 -17.29
CA GLU A 34 32.19 -27.79 -17.25
C GLU A 34 33.09 -26.99 -18.19
N TYR A 35 32.58 -26.61 -19.36
CA TYR A 35 33.29 -25.70 -20.27
C TYR A 35 33.56 -24.33 -19.61
N ILE A 36 32.56 -23.76 -18.93
CA ILE A 36 32.70 -22.47 -18.23
C ILE A 36 33.66 -22.61 -17.04
N GLU A 37 33.53 -23.66 -16.23
CA GLU A 37 34.43 -23.95 -15.11
C GLU A 37 35.89 -24.04 -15.58
N LYS A 38 36.15 -24.75 -16.70
CA LYS A 38 37.48 -24.88 -17.28
C LYS A 38 38.06 -23.55 -17.76
N ARG A 39 37.26 -22.76 -18.51
CA ARG A 39 37.69 -21.42 -18.98
C ARG A 39 38.00 -20.46 -17.83
N GLN A 40 37.21 -20.53 -16.76
CA GLN A 40 37.41 -19.75 -15.54
C GLN A 40 38.75 -20.11 -14.86
N LEU A 41 39.07 -21.40 -14.76
CA LEU A 41 40.35 -21.89 -14.21
C LEU A 41 41.55 -21.54 -15.10
N GLU A 42 41.42 -21.65 -16.43
CA GLU A 42 42.46 -21.25 -17.39
C GLU A 42 42.83 -19.76 -17.24
N TRP A 43 41.81 -18.90 -17.16
CA TRP A 43 41.99 -17.46 -16.96
C TRP A 43 42.58 -17.13 -15.59
N TRP A 44 42.09 -17.78 -14.53
CA TRP A 44 42.65 -17.61 -13.19
C TRP A 44 44.11 -18.05 -13.10
N GLY A 45 44.46 -19.17 -13.74
CA GLY A 45 45.85 -19.64 -13.85
C GLY A 45 46.73 -18.69 -14.65
N HIS A 46 46.20 -18.04 -15.70
CA HIS A 46 46.89 -16.95 -16.40
C HIS A 46 47.17 -15.76 -15.48
N LEU A 47 46.17 -15.28 -14.74
CA LEU A 47 46.31 -14.21 -13.75
C LEU A 47 47.37 -14.52 -12.68
N MET A 48 47.41 -15.75 -12.17
CA MET A 48 48.37 -16.16 -11.14
C MET A 48 49.82 -16.26 -11.67
N ARG A 49 50.01 -16.49 -12.98
CA ARG A 49 51.32 -16.52 -13.63
C ARG A 49 51.86 -15.13 -14.00
N LEU A 50 51.03 -14.09 -14.00
CA LEU A 50 51.48 -12.71 -14.26
C LEU A 50 52.34 -12.17 -13.11
N PRO A 51 53.38 -11.38 -13.37
CA PRO A 51 54.16 -10.72 -12.32
C PRO A 51 53.29 -9.86 -11.38
N ASN A 52 53.63 -9.81 -10.09
CA ASN A 52 52.89 -8.99 -9.10
C ASN A 52 52.86 -7.50 -9.45
N ASN A 53 53.79 -7.02 -10.28
CA ASN A 53 53.85 -5.62 -10.68
C ASN A 53 52.88 -5.27 -11.82
N THR A 54 52.29 -6.26 -12.51
CA THR A 54 51.42 -6.05 -13.66
C THR A 54 50.10 -5.40 -13.21
N PRO A 55 49.67 -4.29 -13.84
CA PRO A 55 48.49 -3.52 -13.40
C PRO A 55 47.22 -4.37 -13.38
N THR A 56 47.05 -5.29 -14.33
CA THR A 56 45.91 -6.22 -14.39
C THR A 56 45.79 -7.09 -13.13
N ARG A 57 46.92 -7.58 -12.62
CA ARG A 57 46.98 -8.38 -11.38
C ARG A 57 46.71 -7.53 -10.14
N LYS A 58 47.33 -6.34 -10.04
CA LYS A 58 47.09 -5.41 -8.92
C LYS A 58 45.63 -4.97 -8.82
N ILE A 59 44.98 -4.69 -9.95
CA ILE A 59 43.57 -4.30 -9.99
C ILE A 59 42.66 -5.47 -9.61
N TRP A 60 43.01 -6.71 -9.98
CA TRP A 60 42.26 -7.89 -9.55
C TRP A 60 42.38 -8.11 -8.03
N GLU A 61 43.58 -8.00 -7.46
CA GLU A 61 43.83 -8.17 -6.02
C GLU A 61 43.24 -7.03 -5.16
N ALA A 62 42.99 -5.85 -5.73
CA ALA A 62 42.39 -4.71 -5.04
C ALA A 62 40.93 -5.00 -4.63
N ARG A 63 40.73 -5.43 -3.37
CA ARG A 63 39.41 -5.71 -2.78
C ARG A 63 38.57 -4.43 -2.62
N ASN A 64 37.33 -4.49 -3.09
CA ASN A 64 36.30 -3.49 -2.81
C ASN A 64 35.56 -3.83 -1.50
N TYR A 65 35.92 -3.16 -0.39
CA TYR A 65 35.21 -3.27 0.88
C TYR A 65 33.94 -2.40 0.87
N GLY A 66 32.81 -2.97 0.47
CA GLY A 66 31.48 -2.37 0.63
C GLY A 66 30.68 -3.03 1.75
N LYS A 67 29.81 -2.26 2.44
CA LYS A 67 28.85 -2.83 3.41
C LYS A 67 27.82 -3.69 2.65
N ARG A 68 27.66 -4.95 3.09
CA ARG A 68 26.76 -5.94 2.48
C ARG A 68 25.30 -5.66 2.86
N LYS A 69 24.37 -5.93 1.95
CA LYS A 69 22.93 -5.98 2.25
C LYS A 69 22.64 -7.21 3.15
N ARG A 70 21.63 -7.11 3.99
CA ARG A 70 21.24 -8.17 4.95
C ARG A 70 20.55 -9.31 4.19
N GLY A 71 21.07 -10.55 4.28
CA GLY A 71 20.55 -11.74 3.58
C GLY A 71 21.61 -12.84 3.36
N ARG A 72 21.22 -13.95 2.71
CA ARG A 72 22.17 -15.02 2.29
C ARG A 72 23.20 -14.40 1.32
N PRO A 73 24.52 -14.55 1.56
CA PRO A 73 25.54 -14.02 0.65
C PRO A 73 25.45 -14.70 -0.73
N GLU A 74 25.49 -13.92 -1.80
CA GLU A 74 25.73 -14.46 -3.15
C GLU A 74 27.14 -15.07 -3.21
N GLU A 75 27.29 -16.23 -3.87
CA GLU A 75 28.60 -16.84 -4.13
C GLU A 75 29.43 -15.86 -4.99
N THR A 76 30.62 -15.47 -4.51
CA THR A 76 31.49 -14.61 -5.31
C THR A 76 32.19 -15.41 -6.40
N TRP A 77 32.72 -14.72 -7.41
CA TRP A 77 33.57 -15.36 -8.41
C TRP A 77 34.77 -16.07 -7.77
N ASP A 78 35.40 -15.49 -6.75
CA ASP A 78 36.50 -16.14 -6.01
C ASP A 78 36.04 -17.39 -5.26
N ASP A 79 34.85 -17.37 -4.65
CA ASP A 79 34.29 -18.54 -3.99
C ASP A 79 33.96 -19.64 -5.01
N THR A 80 33.51 -19.25 -6.20
CA THR A 80 33.25 -20.14 -7.35
C THR A 80 34.54 -20.77 -7.86
N ILE A 81 35.61 -19.97 -8.03
CA ILE A 81 36.93 -20.47 -8.43
C ILE A 81 37.50 -21.46 -7.40
N LYS A 82 37.43 -21.13 -6.10
CA LYS A 82 37.89 -22.05 -5.03
C LYS A 82 37.14 -23.37 -5.04
N LYS A 83 35.82 -23.32 -5.25
CA LYS A 83 34.96 -24.50 -5.38
C LYS A 83 35.32 -25.33 -6.60
N ASN A 84 35.54 -24.70 -7.75
CA ASN A 84 35.94 -25.37 -8.99
C ASN A 84 37.33 -25.99 -8.88
N TYR A 85 38.29 -25.27 -8.29
CA TYR A 85 39.64 -25.77 -8.04
C TYR A 85 39.63 -26.98 -7.09
N GLY A 86 38.89 -26.90 -5.98
CA GLY A 86 38.74 -28.04 -5.06
C GLY A 86 38.06 -29.26 -5.70
N LYS A 87 37.13 -29.03 -6.63
CA LYS A 87 36.48 -30.08 -7.43
C LYS A 87 37.47 -30.76 -8.37
N GLU A 88 38.30 -30.01 -9.11
CA GLU A 88 39.38 -30.58 -9.94
C GLU A 88 40.41 -31.35 -9.11
N GLU A 89 40.85 -30.80 -7.97
CA GLU A 89 41.82 -31.47 -7.09
C GLU A 89 41.27 -32.81 -6.57
N SER A 90 39.97 -32.85 -6.24
CA SER A 90 39.29 -34.09 -5.83
C SER A 90 39.14 -35.11 -6.97
N ASN A 91 38.99 -34.64 -8.22
CA ASN A 91 38.94 -35.49 -9.41
C ASN A 91 40.32 -36.06 -9.77
N ASN A 92 41.39 -35.26 -9.68
CA ASN A 92 42.77 -35.73 -9.88
C ASN A 92 43.18 -36.77 -8.83
N LYS A 93 42.83 -36.56 -7.55
CA LYS A 93 43.08 -37.54 -6.48
C LYS A 93 42.28 -38.85 -6.66
N LYS A 94 41.13 -38.82 -7.33
CA LYS A 94 40.36 -40.02 -7.71
C LYS A 94 40.96 -40.73 -8.93
N GLY A 95 41.51 -39.98 -9.89
CA GLY A 95 42.24 -40.52 -11.05
C GLY A 95 43.52 -41.25 -10.65
N GLU A 96 44.31 -40.69 -9.74
CA GLU A 96 45.55 -41.31 -9.24
C GLU A 96 45.30 -42.58 -8.41
N ARG A 97 44.16 -42.70 -7.74
CA ARG A 97 43.77 -43.95 -7.04
C ARG A 97 43.36 -45.07 -7.99
N ASN A 98 42.91 -44.74 -9.21
CA ASN A 98 42.48 -45.71 -10.22
C ASN A 98 43.57 -46.03 -11.27
N GLY A 99 44.75 -45.41 -11.18
CA GLY A 99 45.81 -45.47 -12.19
C GLY A 99 47.13 -46.09 -11.73
N LYS A 100 47.13 -47.16 -10.92
CA LYS A 100 48.32 -48.02 -10.76
C LYS A 100 48.25 -49.20 -11.73
N GLY A 101 48.71 -48.98 -12.96
CA GLY A 101 48.89 -50.02 -13.96
C GLY A 101 49.22 -49.47 -15.34
N GLN A 102 50.47 -49.72 -15.78
CA GLN A 102 51.01 -49.62 -17.14
C GLN A 102 51.47 -48.23 -17.64
N GLY A 103 52.81 -48.09 -17.69
CA GLY A 103 53.56 -48.11 -18.95
C GLY A 103 53.41 -46.93 -19.90
N GLU A 104 54.46 -46.09 -19.90
CA GLU A 104 54.95 -45.20 -20.96
C GLU A 104 54.07 -44.96 -22.21
N ASN A 105 53.62 -43.71 -22.36
CA ASN A 105 53.89 -42.91 -23.54
C ASN A 105 53.56 -41.45 -23.22
N SER A 106 54.59 -40.62 -23.07
CA SER A 106 54.45 -39.17 -23.10
C SER A 106 54.07 -38.75 -24.52
N PRO A 107 53.03 -37.91 -24.69
CA PRO A 107 53.11 -36.84 -25.66
C PRO A 107 53.20 -35.52 -24.90
N ALA A 108 54.30 -34.80 -25.14
CA ALA A 108 54.44 -33.41 -24.77
C ALA A 108 53.19 -32.63 -25.25
N VAL A 109 52.38 -32.12 -24.32
CA VAL A 109 51.34 -31.13 -24.67
C VAL A 109 52.05 -29.81 -24.82
N ASN A 110 52.40 -29.56 -26.08
CA ASN A 110 52.92 -28.30 -26.61
C ASN A 110 52.19 -27.08 -26.03
N THR A 111 53.00 -26.15 -25.57
CA THR A 111 52.74 -24.73 -25.41
C THR A 111 52.12 -24.12 -26.68
N LYS A 112 50.78 -24.09 -26.78
CA LYS A 112 50.05 -23.18 -27.67
C LYS A 112 48.75 -22.69 -27.04
N GLY A 113 48.88 -21.92 -25.95
CA GLY A 113 47.76 -21.28 -25.26
C GLY A 113 47.64 -19.77 -25.50
N LYS A 114 48.24 -19.22 -26.56
CA LYS A 114 48.24 -17.77 -26.82
C LYS A 114 47.24 -17.30 -27.89
N THR A 115 46.55 -18.19 -28.61
CA THR A 115 45.81 -17.78 -29.82
C THR A 115 44.31 -18.11 -29.84
N THR A 116 43.76 -18.80 -28.84
CA THR A 116 42.36 -19.26 -28.93
C THR A 116 41.32 -18.24 -28.48
N ILE A 117 41.72 -17.14 -27.83
CA ILE A 117 40.76 -16.07 -27.44
C ILE A 117 40.35 -15.23 -28.67
N LEU A 118 41.21 -15.15 -29.69
CA LEU A 118 40.96 -14.34 -30.89
C LEU A 118 39.92 -14.93 -31.85
N HIS A 119 39.56 -16.21 -31.72
CA HIS A 119 38.60 -16.88 -32.61
C HIS A 119 37.17 -16.98 -32.05
N SER A 120 36.87 -16.37 -30.90
CA SER A 120 35.50 -16.35 -30.37
C SER A 120 34.69 -15.23 -31.01
N THR A 121 33.55 -15.55 -31.61
CA THR A 121 32.64 -14.59 -32.26
C THR A 121 32.11 -13.53 -31.27
N ARG A 122 32.08 -13.85 -29.97
CA ARG A 122 31.69 -12.94 -28.89
C ARG A 122 32.40 -13.30 -27.59
N ILE A 123 32.82 -12.30 -26.81
CA ILE A 123 33.49 -12.50 -25.52
C ILE A 123 32.80 -11.62 -24.47
N GLY A 124 32.46 -12.23 -23.34
CA GLY A 124 31.97 -11.52 -22.15
C GLY A 124 33.10 -11.30 -21.14
N LEU A 125 33.41 -10.04 -20.83
CA LEU A 125 34.32 -9.67 -19.74
C LEU A 125 33.51 -9.48 -18.45
N MET A 126 33.93 -10.10 -17.35
CA MET A 126 33.22 -10.03 -16.06
C MET A 126 34.19 -9.71 -14.92
N ARG A 127 33.73 -8.92 -13.94
CA ARG A 127 34.47 -8.66 -12.69
C ARG A 127 33.52 -8.43 -11.52
N GLY A 128 33.83 -9.06 -10.38
CA GLY A 128 33.10 -8.85 -9.13
C GLY A 128 31.63 -9.26 -9.17
N GLY A 129 31.28 -10.26 -9.99
CA GLY A 129 29.90 -10.74 -10.17
C GLY A 129 29.09 -9.99 -11.25
N TYR A 130 29.67 -8.99 -11.93
CA TYR A 130 29.00 -8.19 -12.95
C TYR A 130 29.68 -8.36 -14.32
N PHE A 131 28.90 -8.32 -15.39
CA PHE A 131 29.41 -8.17 -16.76
C PHE A 131 29.90 -6.74 -16.97
N LEU A 132 31.11 -6.60 -17.51
CA LEU A 132 31.73 -5.33 -17.89
C LEU A 132 31.41 -4.97 -19.34
N ALA A 133 31.57 -5.92 -20.26
CA ALA A 133 31.29 -5.77 -21.69
C ALA A 133 31.05 -7.15 -22.34
N GLU A 134 30.28 -7.21 -23.42
CA GLU A 134 30.00 -8.44 -24.18
C GLU A 134 30.01 -8.21 -25.69
N GLU A 135 31.17 -8.37 -26.34
CA GLU A 135 31.34 -8.09 -27.77
C GLU A 135 32.50 -8.91 -28.39
N SER A 136 32.66 -8.87 -29.72
CA SER A 136 33.78 -9.50 -30.41
C SER A 136 35.13 -8.89 -29.98
N PRO A 137 36.20 -9.69 -29.85
CA PRO A 137 37.50 -9.23 -29.35
C PRO A 137 38.09 -8.05 -30.15
N GLU A 138 37.98 -8.10 -31.47
CA GLU A 138 38.54 -7.06 -32.37
C GLU A 138 37.86 -5.70 -32.15
N ARG A 139 36.52 -5.69 -32.02
CA ARG A 139 35.77 -4.47 -31.72
C ARG A 139 36.13 -3.89 -30.37
N LEU A 140 36.24 -4.71 -29.33
CA LEU A 140 36.63 -4.25 -28.00
C LEU A 140 38.03 -3.63 -27.98
N ILE A 141 38.99 -4.24 -28.67
CA ILE A 141 40.35 -3.72 -28.80
C ILE A 141 40.34 -2.37 -29.54
N SER A 142 39.60 -2.27 -30.65
CA SER A 142 39.48 -1.03 -31.43
C SER A 142 38.75 0.10 -30.68
N GLN A 143 37.67 -0.22 -29.98
CA GLN A 143 36.82 0.74 -29.26
C GLN A 143 37.56 1.41 -28.10
N PHE A 144 38.40 0.64 -27.41
CA PHE A 144 39.18 1.12 -26.26
C PHE A 144 40.62 1.49 -26.64
N ASN A 145 40.97 1.51 -27.93
CA ASN A 145 42.31 1.77 -28.47
C ASN A 145 43.39 1.04 -27.65
N ALA A 146 43.24 -0.27 -27.54
CA ALA A 146 44.06 -1.14 -26.70
C ALA A 146 44.92 -2.06 -27.58
N GLU A 147 46.06 -2.52 -27.07
CA GLU A 147 46.91 -3.48 -27.79
C GLU A 147 46.53 -4.94 -27.51
N SER A 148 45.81 -5.19 -26.42
CA SER A 148 45.34 -6.52 -26.02
C SER A 148 44.01 -6.45 -25.26
N LEU A 149 43.30 -7.57 -25.18
CA LEU A 149 42.09 -7.70 -24.36
C LEU A 149 42.34 -7.47 -22.87
N GLU A 150 43.59 -7.64 -22.41
CA GLU A 150 43.98 -7.40 -21.03
C GLU A 150 43.97 -5.91 -20.73
N ASP A 151 44.41 -5.08 -21.68
CA ASP A 151 44.34 -3.62 -21.59
C ASP A 151 42.89 -3.11 -21.70
N VAL A 152 42.06 -3.75 -22.53
CA VAL A 152 40.60 -3.48 -22.54
C VAL A 152 39.97 -3.78 -21.17
N PHE A 153 40.26 -4.95 -20.61
CA PHE A 153 39.77 -5.34 -19.29
C PHE A 153 40.25 -4.39 -18.19
N LEU A 154 41.49 -3.91 -18.30
CA LEU A 154 42.07 -2.91 -17.40
C LEU A 154 41.31 -1.58 -17.45
N LYS A 155 41.10 -1.03 -18.65
CA LYS A 155 40.35 0.22 -18.88
C LYS A 155 38.90 0.13 -18.38
N LEU A 156 38.19 -0.96 -18.69
CA LEU A 156 36.84 -1.22 -18.18
C LEU A 156 36.80 -1.34 -16.65
N SER A 157 37.81 -1.99 -16.07
CA SER A 157 37.96 -2.16 -14.62
C SER A 157 38.21 -0.84 -13.89
N VAL A 158 38.91 0.11 -14.53
CA VAL A 158 39.12 1.47 -14.03
C VAL A 158 37.80 2.26 -14.06
N ILE A 159 37.07 2.20 -15.18
CA ILE A 159 35.76 2.88 -15.34
C ILE A 159 34.75 2.43 -14.28
N GLN A 160 34.66 1.12 -14.02
CA GLN A 160 33.77 0.56 -12.99
C GLN A 160 34.07 1.11 -11.58
N ASN A 161 35.32 1.47 -11.32
CA ASN A 161 35.78 1.94 -10.01
C ASN A 161 35.75 3.47 -9.86
N MET A 162 35.66 4.24 -10.96
CA MET A 162 35.67 5.71 -10.90
C MET A 162 34.51 6.29 -10.08
N GLY A 163 33.35 5.61 -10.01
CA GLY A 163 32.15 6.07 -9.30
C GLY A 163 32.02 5.68 -7.82
N LYS A 164 33.01 5.02 -7.20
CA LYS A 164 32.93 4.57 -5.78
C LYS A 164 33.72 5.49 -4.84
N ARG A 165 33.07 6.00 -3.79
CA ARG A 165 33.57 7.01 -2.82
C ARG A 165 34.72 6.54 -1.89
N ARG A 166 35.04 5.25 -1.84
CA ARG A 166 36.15 4.68 -1.04
C ARG A 166 37.01 3.80 -1.94
N ARG A 167 38.18 4.28 -2.35
CA ARG A 167 39.21 3.50 -3.04
C ARG A 167 40.24 3.00 -2.03
N SER A 168 40.81 1.82 -2.23
CA SER A 168 42.03 1.42 -1.54
C SER A 168 43.21 2.23 -2.07
N SER A 169 44.24 2.49 -1.25
CA SER A 169 45.43 3.27 -1.64
C SER A 169 46.16 2.71 -2.87
N ILE A 170 46.11 1.38 -3.05
CA ILE A 170 46.66 0.64 -4.19
C ILE A 170 45.87 0.91 -5.48
N LEU A 171 44.56 1.13 -5.38
CA LEU A 171 43.71 1.38 -6.55
C LEU A 171 43.86 2.82 -7.07
N GLN A 172 44.12 3.77 -6.18
CA GLN A 172 44.32 5.18 -6.52
C GLN A 172 45.56 5.39 -7.40
N SER A 173 46.71 4.81 -7.00
CA SER A 173 47.98 4.97 -7.72
C SER A 173 47.99 4.33 -9.11
N VAL A 174 47.16 3.30 -9.32
CA VAL A 174 47.02 2.63 -10.62
C VAL A 174 45.98 3.32 -11.51
N THR A 175 44.93 3.93 -10.95
CA THR A 175 43.93 4.65 -11.76
C THR A 175 44.45 5.94 -12.36
N ASP A 176 45.42 6.60 -11.71
CA ASP A 176 45.93 7.91 -12.14
C ASP A 176 46.98 7.81 -13.26
N THR A 177 47.51 6.61 -13.52
CA THR A 177 48.54 6.35 -14.55
C THR A 177 47.97 5.89 -15.90
N ILE A 178 46.66 5.63 -16.00
CA ILE A 178 46.02 5.03 -17.18
C ILE A 178 45.13 6.06 -17.87
N HIS A 179 45.46 6.41 -19.12
CA HIS A 179 44.64 7.29 -19.95
C HIS A 179 43.45 6.51 -20.52
N VAL A 180 42.24 6.86 -20.09
CA VAL A 180 40.98 6.30 -20.61
C VAL A 180 40.39 7.32 -21.60
N PRO A 181 39.96 6.93 -22.81
CA PRO A 181 39.34 7.85 -23.75
C PRO A 181 38.10 8.54 -23.13
N PRO A 182 37.84 9.81 -23.48
CA PRO A 182 36.77 10.59 -22.88
C PRO A 182 35.40 9.96 -23.14
N ARG A 183 34.61 9.89 -22.07
CA ARG A 183 33.27 9.28 -22.02
C ARG A 183 32.28 10.16 -22.80
N ARG A 184 31.50 9.59 -23.73
CA ARG A 184 30.30 10.28 -24.28
C ARG A 184 29.28 10.49 -23.13
N PRO A 185 28.58 11.63 -23.07
CA PRO A 185 27.90 12.09 -21.87
C PRO A 185 26.58 11.38 -21.50
N ASP A 186 26.14 10.36 -22.25
CA ASP A 186 24.84 9.73 -22.01
C ASP A 186 24.95 8.39 -21.27
N VAL A 187 25.40 8.40 -20.01
CA VAL A 187 25.23 7.22 -19.11
C VAL A 187 24.99 7.67 -17.67
N SER A 188 23.75 7.53 -17.21
CA SER A 188 23.34 7.75 -15.82
C SER A 188 24.13 6.89 -14.84
N VAL A 189 24.68 7.52 -13.79
CA VAL A 189 25.44 6.88 -12.72
C VAL A 189 24.49 6.19 -11.74
N THR A 190 24.03 4.98 -12.09
CA THR A 190 23.31 4.09 -11.16
C THR A 190 23.86 2.67 -11.24
N GLY A 191 25.13 2.48 -10.85
CA GLY A 191 25.64 1.20 -10.34
C GLY A 191 25.58 -0.06 -11.22
N ARG A 192 25.13 0.02 -12.47
CA ARG A 192 25.06 -1.09 -13.42
C ARG A 192 25.74 -0.66 -14.72
N VAL A 193 27.01 -1.02 -14.88
CA VAL A 193 27.74 -0.81 -16.14
C VAL A 193 27.66 -2.13 -16.89
N SER A 194 26.75 -2.22 -17.84
CA SER A 194 26.79 -3.22 -18.91
C SER A 194 26.79 -2.42 -20.20
N ILE A 195 27.93 -2.37 -20.88
CA ILE A 195 28.03 -1.74 -22.20
C ILE A 195 27.56 -2.81 -23.19
N ALA A 196 26.30 -2.75 -23.58
CA ALA A 196 25.80 -3.41 -24.78
C ALA A 196 26.01 -2.46 -25.98
N PRO A 197 26.26 -2.98 -27.19
CA PRO A 197 26.39 -2.12 -28.36
C PRO A 197 25.03 -1.53 -28.74
N GLU A 198 24.97 -0.22 -28.97
CA GLU A 198 23.99 0.31 -29.91
C GLU A 198 24.36 -0.20 -31.31
N PRO A 199 23.38 -0.68 -32.11
CA PRO A 199 23.65 -1.13 -33.47
C PRO A 199 24.25 0.02 -34.28
N SER A 200 25.31 -0.28 -35.03
CA SER A 200 25.93 0.63 -35.99
C SER A 200 24.86 1.19 -36.94
N VAL A 201 24.70 2.51 -36.93
CA VAL A 201 23.89 3.27 -37.88
C VAL A 201 24.51 3.12 -39.28
N GLU A 202 24.18 2.03 -39.96
CA GLU A 202 23.88 2.16 -41.38
C GLU A 202 22.65 3.06 -41.47
N ILE A 203 22.71 4.08 -42.33
CA ILE A 203 21.55 4.91 -42.69
C ILE A 203 20.56 3.98 -43.38
N GLN A 204 19.75 3.28 -42.59
CA GLN A 204 18.49 2.73 -43.05
C GLN A 204 17.62 3.93 -43.42
N PRO A 205 16.89 3.88 -44.55
CA PRO A 205 15.94 4.93 -44.87
C PRO A 205 15.06 5.13 -43.64
N GLU A 206 15.00 6.39 -43.18
CA GLU A 206 14.24 6.83 -42.01
C GLU A 206 12.85 6.17 -42.11
N LEU A 207 12.59 5.22 -41.22
CA LEU A 207 11.25 4.64 -41.12
C LEU A 207 10.31 5.84 -40.94
N PRO A 208 9.13 5.84 -41.60
CA PRO A 208 8.14 6.87 -41.33
C PRO A 208 7.95 6.94 -39.81
N PRO A 209 7.76 8.15 -39.25
CA PRO A 209 7.51 8.29 -37.82
C PRO A 209 6.46 7.26 -37.44
N ASP A 210 6.75 6.44 -36.43
CA ASP A 210 5.73 5.59 -35.84
C ASP A 210 4.63 6.55 -35.40
N ASP A 211 3.56 6.64 -36.18
CA ASP A 211 2.32 7.23 -35.74
C ASP A 211 1.95 6.40 -34.51
N GLU A 212 2.27 6.89 -33.31
CA GLU A 212 1.76 6.31 -32.07
C GLU A 212 0.25 6.25 -32.28
N PRO A 213 -0.35 5.06 -32.47
CA PRO A 213 -1.77 5.00 -32.69
C PRO A 213 -2.41 5.67 -31.49
N GLU A 214 -3.35 6.59 -31.72
CA GLU A 214 -4.14 7.18 -30.65
C GLU A 214 -4.78 6.03 -29.87
N VAL A 215 -4.11 5.59 -28.81
CA VAL A 215 -4.51 4.42 -28.04
C VAL A 215 -5.73 4.83 -27.25
N SER A 216 -6.89 4.50 -27.82
CA SER A 216 -8.17 4.69 -27.18
C SER A 216 -8.16 3.93 -25.85
N PHE A 217 -8.80 4.50 -24.81
CA PHE A 217 -8.90 3.87 -23.48
C PHE A 217 -9.42 2.42 -23.55
N LYS A 218 -10.18 2.09 -24.59
CA LYS A 218 -10.66 0.73 -24.90
C LYS A 218 -9.55 -0.26 -25.23
N ASP A 219 -8.43 0.17 -25.80
CA ASP A 219 -7.31 -0.72 -26.13
C ASP A 219 -6.45 -1.00 -24.89
N TYR A 220 -6.38 -0.10 -23.91
CA TYR A 220 -5.85 -0.40 -22.58
C TYR A 220 -6.71 -1.42 -21.82
N LEU A 221 -8.03 -1.33 -21.94
CA LEU A 221 -8.96 -2.31 -21.36
C LEU A 221 -8.88 -3.69 -22.04
N LYS A 222 -8.59 -3.75 -23.34
CA LYS A 222 -8.34 -5.03 -24.05
C LYS A 222 -7.05 -5.74 -23.61
N ILE A 223 -6.10 -5.01 -23.02
CA ILE A 223 -4.84 -5.59 -22.52
C ILE A 223 -5.06 -6.40 -21.23
N VAL A 224 -6.18 -6.21 -20.54
CA VAL A 224 -6.49 -6.93 -19.30
C VAL A 224 -6.89 -8.37 -19.61
N LYS A 225 -5.98 -9.32 -19.39
CA LYS A 225 -6.28 -10.74 -19.58
C LYS A 225 -6.97 -11.31 -18.33
N MET A 226 -8.14 -11.92 -18.51
CA MET A 226 -8.92 -12.50 -17.40
C MET A 226 -8.13 -13.53 -16.56
N ASN A 227 -7.27 -14.31 -17.22
CA ASN A 227 -6.41 -15.28 -16.54
C ASN A 227 -5.36 -14.62 -15.64
N HIS A 228 -4.79 -13.49 -16.09
CA HIS A 228 -3.86 -12.70 -15.28
C HIS A 228 -4.60 -12.08 -14.08
N MET A 229 -5.78 -11.52 -14.32
CA MET A 229 -6.62 -10.93 -13.27
C MET A 229 -7.01 -11.94 -12.19
N ARG A 230 -7.46 -13.15 -12.57
CA ARG A 230 -7.76 -14.22 -11.62
C ARG A 230 -6.54 -14.61 -10.79
N ALA A 231 -5.37 -14.74 -11.42
CA ALA A 231 -4.14 -15.07 -10.71
C ALA A 231 -3.69 -13.95 -9.76
N LEU A 232 -3.83 -12.68 -10.17
CA LEU A 232 -3.51 -11.51 -9.36
C LEU A 232 -4.44 -11.35 -8.16
N ILE A 233 -5.76 -11.54 -8.36
CA ILE A 233 -6.75 -11.53 -7.27
C ILE A 233 -6.46 -12.64 -6.27
N TRP A 234 -6.18 -13.86 -6.75
CA TRP A 234 -5.82 -14.98 -5.89
C TRP A 234 -4.51 -14.74 -5.13
N LYS A 235 -3.52 -14.14 -5.79
CA LYS A 235 -2.26 -13.71 -5.16
C LYS A 235 -2.53 -12.71 -4.03
N ASN A 236 -3.34 -11.67 -4.29
CA ASN A 236 -3.69 -10.65 -3.30
C ASN A 236 -4.45 -11.26 -2.11
N PHE A 237 -5.39 -12.17 -2.37
CA PHE A 237 -6.12 -12.88 -1.33
C PHE A 237 -5.21 -13.75 -0.45
N LEU A 238 -4.35 -14.58 -1.07
CA LEU A 238 -3.41 -15.42 -0.35
C LEU A 238 -2.40 -14.61 0.47
N TRP A 239 -1.95 -13.47 -0.06
CA TRP A 239 -1.06 -12.55 0.64
C TRP A 239 -1.75 -12.00 1.89
N MET A 240 -3.01 -11.57 1.78
CA MET A 240 -3.81 -11.06 2.88
C MET A 240 -4.00 -12.10 3.98
N TRP A 241 -4.32 -13.34 3.60
CA TRP A 241 -4.50 -14.46 4.53
C TRP A 241 -3.23 -14.85 5.28
N ARG A 242 -2.07 -14.80 4.60
CA ARG A 242 -0.79 -15.20 5.20
C ARG A 242 -0.16 -14.10 6.06
N ASN A 243 -0.53 -12.84 5.84
CA ASN A 243 -0.01 -11.69 6.57
C ASN A 243 -0.94 -11.27 7.72
N ILE A 244 -1.04 -12.16 8.71
CA ILE A 244 -1.88 -12.01 9.91
C ILE A 244 -1.66 -10.67 10.65
N PRO A 245 -0.42 -10.17 10.89
CA PRO A 245 -0.23 -8.91 11.63
C PRO A 245 -0.82 -7.70 10.92
N ILE A 246 -0.71 -7.67 9.59
CA ILE A 246 -1.24 -6.59 8.76
C ILE A 246 -2.77 -6.69 8.73
N MET A 247 -3.32 -7.89 8.61
CA MET A 247 -4.76 -8.13 8.67
C MET A 247 -5.36 -7.73 10.03
N MET A 248 -4.69 -8.03 11.14
CA MET A 248 -5.10 -7.62 12.47
C MET A 248 -5.08 -6.09 12.63
N PHE A 249 -4.07 -5.40 12.09
CA PHE A 249 -4.02 -3.94 12.10
C PHE A 249 -5.13 -3.32 11.25
N ILE A 250 -5.40 -3.89 10.08
CA ILE A 250 -6.47 -3.48 9.16
C ILE A 250 -7.85 -3.59 9.82
N ILE A 251 -8.13 -4.67 10.54
CA ILE A 251 -9.41 -4.89 11.22
C ILE A 251 -9.46 -4.11 12.54
N GLY A 252 -8.33 -4.01 13.25
CA GLY A 252 -8.25 -3.37 14.56
C GLY A 252 -8.32 -1.85 14.52
N LEU A 253 -7.81 -1.21 13.46
CA LEU A 253 -7.81 0.25 13.34
C LEU A 253 -9.23 0.84 13.25
N PRO A 254 -10.16 0.32 12.41
CA PRO A 254 -11.57 0.74 12.41
C PRO A 254 -12.25 0.49 13.75
N VAL A 255 -12.01 -0.65 14.40
CA VAL A 255 -12.58 -0.94 15.73
C VAL A 255 -12.08 0.07 16.76
N GLY A 256 -10.78 0.40 16.75
CA GLY A 256 -10.20 1.44 17.59
C GLY A 256 -10.79 2.82 17.31
N GLN A 257 -11.03 3.16 16.04
CA GLN A 257 -11.68 4.41 15.64
C GLN A 257 -13.13 4.48 16.14
N ILE A 258 -13.89 3.40 16.04
CA ILE A 258 -15.27 3.32 16.56
C ILE A 258 -15.27 3.46 18.09
N ILE A 259 -14.34 2.80 18.80
CA ILE A 259 -14.20 2.94 20.25
C ILE A 259 -13.88 4.40 20.61
N LEU A 260 -12.93 5.03 19.93
CA LEU A 260 -12.59 6.44 20.15
C LEU A 260 -13.75 7.38 19.82
N PHE A 261 -14.52 7.09 18.76
CA PHE A 261 -15.74 7.81 18.42
C PHE A 261 -16.77 7.72 19.54
N CYS A 262 -17.09 6.50 19.99
CA CYS A 262 -18.01 6.27 21.10
C CYS A 262 -17.53 6.89 22.42
N TRP A 263 -16.22 7.06 22.60
CA TRP A 263 -15.66 7.71 23.79
C TRP A 263 -15.63 9.24 23.69
N SER A 264 -15.65 9.78 22.48
CA SER A 264 -15.61 11.22 22.22
C SER A 264 -17.00 11.85 21.99
N ILE A 265 -17.98 11.06 21.56
CA ILE A 265 -19.31 11.52 21.17
C ILE A 265 -20.37 10.81 22.02
N GLY A 266 -21.22 11.59 22.70
CA GLY A 266 -22.35 11.09 23.50
C GLY A 266 -22.38 11.54 24.96
N HIS A 267 -21.36 12.27 25.43
CA HIS A 267 -21.40 12.90 26.75
C HIS A 267 -22.31 14.14 26.75
N ASP A 268 -23.05 14.34 27.84
CA ASP A 268 -23.91 15.51 28.00
C ASP A 268 -23.07 16.81 28.09
N PRO A 269 -23.48 17.89 27.41
CA PRO A 269 -22.78 19.17 27.47
C PRO A 269 -22.87 19.79 28.88
N LEU A 270 -21.75 20.32 29.38
CA LEU A 270 -21.66 20.98 30.68
C LEU A 270 -21.74 22.51 30.51
N GLY A 271 -22.53 23.17 31.36
CA GLY A 271 -22.56 24.64 31.45
C GLY A 271 -23.39 25.33 30.38
N LEU A 272 -24.52 24.74 29.98
CA LEU A 272 -25.45 25.36 29.03
C LEU A 272 -26.10 26.59 29.67
N LYS A 273 -25.94 27.76 29.08
CA LYS A 273 -26.56 29.00 29.55
C LYS A 273 -27.94 29.20 28.96
N LEU A 274 -28.96 29.38 29.80
CA LEU A 274 -30.32 29.72 29.39
C LEU A 274 -30.74 31.08 29.96
N SER A 275 -31.36 31.91 29.13
CA SER A 275 -31.99 33.14 29.57
C SER A 275 -33.39 32.84 30.12
N VAL A 276 -33.75 33.42 31.26
CA VAL A 276 -35.06 33.21 31.90
C VAL A 276 -35.76 34.54 32.10
N VAL A 277 -37.00 34.61 31.64
CA VAL A 277 -37.93 35.69 31.92
C VAL A 277 -39.09 35.12 32.71
N ASN A 278 -39.15 35.47 34.00
CA ASN A 278 -40.19 34.98 34.89
C ASN A 278 -41.22 36.08 35.18
N ASN A 279 -42.34 36.05 34.46
CA ASN A 279 -43.40 37.05 34.58
C ASN A 279 -44.31 36.85 35.81
N GLU A 280 -44.07 35.84 36.66
CA GLU A 280 -44.79 35.65 37.94
C GLU A 280 -44.19 36.45 39.11
N ILE A 281 -42.93 36.87 38.99
CA ILE A 281 -42.18 37.58 40.03
C ILE A 281 -41.81 38.99 39.55
N ASN A 282 -41.67 39.92 40.49
CA ASN A 282 -41.22 41.27 40.17
C ASN A 282 -39.68 41.34 40.20
N TYR A 283 -39.01 40.79 39.18
CA TYR A 283 -37.54 40.87 39.04
C TYR A 283 -37.10 42.33 38.75
N PRO A 284 -35.98 42.84 39.32
CA PRO A 284 -35.03 42.20 40.24
C PRO A 284 -35.38 42.38 41.73
N LYS A 285 -36.53 42.97 42.06
CA LYS A 285 -36.91 43.30 43.45
C LYS A 285 -37.24 42.05 44.27
N GLU A 286 -37.85 41.05 43.64
CA GLU A 286 -38.16 39.75 44.22
C GLU A 286 -37.23 38.70 43.63
N LYS A 287 -36.61 37.89 44.50
CA LYS A 287 -35.87 36.70 44.10
C LYS A 287 -36.78 35.49 44.17
N CYS A 288 -36.54 34.50 43.31
CA CYS A 288 -37.20 33.21 43.44
C CYS A 288 -36.83 32.56 44.79
N VAL A 289 -37.78 32.51 45.71
CA VAL A 289 -37.64 31.82 47.00
C VAL A 289 -38.25 30.44 46.89
N GLN A 290 -37.46 29.42 47.21
CA GLN A 290 -37.91 28.04 47.22
C GLN A 290 -38.61 27.72 48.53
N THR A 291 -39.77 27.10 48.45
CA THR A 291 -40.48 26.55 49.62
C THR A 291 -40.64 25.05 49.42
N PRO A 292 -39.72 24.22 49.96
CA PRO A 292 -39.81 22.78 49.79
C PRO A 292 -41.06 22.25 50.50
N GLY A 293 -41.95 21.58 49.75
CA GLY A 293 -43.17 20.96 50.26
C GLY A 293 -44.34 21.01 49.27
N CYS A 294 -45.48 20.41 49.63
CA CYS A 294 -46.71 20.46 48.81
C CYS A 294 -47.44 21.81 48.88
N ASN A 295 -47.04 22.70 49.80
CA ASN A 295 -47.61 24.04 49.96
C ASN A 295 -46.77 25.12 49.26
N SER A 296 -46.10 24.77 48.16
CA SER A 296 -45.34 25.75 47.38
C SER A 296 -46.30 26.70 46.69
N THR A 297 -46.18 28.00 46.98
CA THR A 297 -47.01 29.04 46.37
C THR A 297 -46.55 29.38 44.95
N ARG A 298 -45.26 29.23 44.65
CA ARG A 298 -44.65 29.55 43.34
C ARG A 298 -44.04 28.30 42.70
N LEU A 299 -44.79 27.69 41.77
CA LEU A 299 -44.37 26.49 41.05
C LEU A 299 -43.30 26.80 39.99
N SER A 300 -43.28 28.01 39.42
CA SER A 300 -42.26 28.43 38.45
C SER A 300 -40.84 28.37 39.02
N CYS A 301 -40.63 28.91 40.23
CA CYS A 301 -39.32 28.93 40.87
C CYS A 301 -38.84 27.53 41.25
N ASN A 302 -39.73 26.64 41.68
CA ASN A 302 -39.40 25.24 41.96
C ASN A 302 -38.99 24.49 40.67
N TYR A 303 -39.68 24.76 39.56
CA TYR A 303 -39.34 24.16 38.27
C TYR A 303 -37.97 24.61 37.76
N LEU A 304 -37.67 25.91 37.85
CA LEU A 304 -36.36 26.45 37.45
C LEU A 304 -35.22 25.89 38.32
N ASP A 305 -35.46 25.70 39.63
CA ASP A 305 -34.50 25.05 40.51
C ASP A 305 -34.31 23.57 40.20
N PHE A 306 -35.40 22.84 39.92
CA PHE A 306 -35.33 21.46 39.46
C PHE A 306 -34.46 21.32 38.20
N ILE A 307 -34.55 22.29 37.28
CA ILE A 307 -33.70 22.30 36.08
C ILE A 307 -32.22 22.44 36.45
N VAL A 308 -31.87 23.38 37.33
CA VAL A 308 -30.47 23.63 37.72
C VAL A 308 -29.88 22.47 38.52
N GLN A 309 -30.69 21.77 39.32
CA GLN A 309 -30.21 20.65 40.15
C GLN A 309 -30.04 19.35 39.37
N ASN A 310 -30.93 19.07 38.41
CA ASN A 310 -30.91 17.81 37.65
C ASN A 310 -30.19 17.91 36.30
N TYR A 311 -30.07 19.11 35.75
CA TYR A 311 -29.40 19.35 34.47
C TYR A 311 -28.27 20.35 34.65
N SER A 312 -27.17 20.17 33.92
CA SER A 312 -25.96 21.00 34.01
C SER A 312 -26.13 22.35 33.29
N VAL A 313 -27.14 23.13 33.72
CA VAL A 313 -27.61 24.35 33.08
C VAL A 313 -27.43 25.55 34.03
N GLU A 314 -26.95 26.67 33.48
CA GLU A 314 -26.82 27.95 34.18
C GLU A 314 -27.94 28.90 33.72
N LEU A 315 -28.73 29.40 34.67
CA LEU A 315 -29.86 30.29 34.38
C LEU A 315 -29.49 31.77 34.60
N GLU A 316 -29.66 32.58 33.56
CA GLU A 316 -29.50 34.05 33.60
C GLU A 316 -30.87 34.74 33.54
N TYR A 317 -31.23 35.49 34.58
CA TYR A 317 -32.55 36.13 34.70
C TYR A 317 -32.58 37.52 34.06
N TYR A 318 -33.70 37.84 33.40
CA TYR A 318 -33.92 39.11 32.70
C TYR A 318 -35.31 39.68 32.99
N ASN A 319 -35.45 41.01 32.90
CA ASN A 319 -36.72 41.70 33.16
C ASN A 319 -37.70 41.62 31.99
N THR A 320 -37.19 41.61 30.75
CA THR A 320 -38.02 41.73 29.54
C THR A 320 -37.68 40.62 28.54
N GLU A 321 -38.69 40.13 27.84
CA GLU A 321 -38.53 39.14 26.76
C GLU A 321 -37.60 39.65 25.66
N ASP A 322 -37.65 40.95 25.33
CA ASP A 322 -36.79 41.53 24.29
C ASP A 322 -35.31 41.55 24.70
N GLU A 323 -35.00 41.80 25.98
CA GLU A 323 -33.62 41.77 26.46
C GLU A 323 -33.06 40.35 26.42
N ALA A 324 -33.83 39.38 26.90
CA ALA A 324 -33.43 37.98 26.87
C ALA A 324 -33.34 37.43 25.43
N ARG A 325 -34.25 37.81 24.53
CA ARG A 325 -34.18 37.45 23.11
C ARG A 325 -32.90 37.97 22.46
N ARG A 326 -32.52 39.24 22.71
CA ARG A 326 -31.27 39.81 22.18
C ARG A 326 -30.03 39.05 22.65
N ARG A 327 -30.07 38.40 23.82
CA ARG A 327 -28.95 37.58 24.33
C ARG A 327 -28.81 36.29 23.54
N VAL A 328 -29.92 35.64 23.22
CA VAL A 328 -29.94 34.45 22.35
C VAL A 328 -29.53 34.82 20.93
N GLU A 329 -30.03 35.94 20.38
CA GLU A 329 -29.65 36.43 19.04
C GLU A 329 -28.15 36.74 18.92
N LYS A 330 -27.52 37.20 20.01
CA LYS A 330 -26.08 37.45 20.09
C LYS A 330 -25.25 36.19 20.38
N GLY A 331 -25.88 35.03 20.54
CA GLY A 331 -25.21 33.76 20.87
C GLY A 331 -24.60 33.73 22.28
N GLN A 332 -25.11 34.54 23.21
CA GLN A 332 -24.63 34.55 24.61
C GLN A 332 -25.30 33.47 25.46
N THR A 333 -26.51 33.05 25.08
CA THR A 333 -27.28 31.96 25.68
C THR A 333 -27.87 31.06 24.59
N TRP A 334 -28.06 29.78 24.90
CA TRP A 334 -28.53 28.76 23.92
C TRP A 334 -30.05 28.73 23.75
N GLY A 335 -30.77 29.40 24.64
CA GLY A 335 -32.21 29.50 24.58
C GLY A 335 -32.77 30.42 25.65
N MET A 336 -34.06 30.76 25.49
CA MET A 336 -34.82 31.58 26.41
C MET A 336 -36.05 30.81 26.91
N LEU A 337 -36.24 30.80 28.22
CA LEU A 337 -37.45 30.33 28.92
C LEU A 337 -38.31 31.55 29.28
N VAL A 338 -39.58 31.52 28.88
CA VAL A 338 -40.56 32.56 29.21
C VAL A 338 -41.67 31.93 30.03
N VAL A 339 -41.71 32.28 31.32
CA VAL A 339 -42.80 31.89 32.21
C VAL A 339 -43.89 32.96 32.10
N PRO A 340 -45.13 32.60 31.73
CA PRO A 340 -46.23 33.54 31.61
C PRO A 340 -46.71 34.06 32.98
N HIS A 341 -47.51 35.13 32.96
CA HIS A 341 -48.18 35.62 34.17
C HIS A 341 -49.14 34.56 34.74
N ASN A 342 -49.25 34.48 36.07
CA ASN A 342 -50.14 33.55 36.78
C ASN A 342 -49.92 32.06 36.42
N PHE A 343 -48.70 31.67 36.08
CA PHE A 343 -48.34 30.31 35.71
C PHE A 343 -48.67 29.27 36.80
N SER A 344 -48.35 29.58 38.06
CA SER A 344 -48.53 28.67 39.20
C SER A 344 -50.01 28.34 39.43
N ASP A 345 -50.89 29.35 39.34
CA ASP A 345 -52.33 29.17 39.54
C ASP A 345 -52.98 28.49 38.32
N SER A 346 -52.58 28.87 37.11
CA SER A 346 -53.04 28.25 35.86
C SER A 346 -52.64 26.76 35.79
N LEU A 347 -51.44 26.42 36.24
CA LEU A 347 -50.95 25.04 36.29
C LEU A 347 -51.69 24.20 37.33
N ARG A 348 -52.04 24.77 38.49
CA ARG A 348 -52.92 24.11 39.47
C ARG A 348 -54.32 23.88 38.91
N SER A 349 -54.93 24.91 38.31
CA SER A 349 -56.23 24.80 37.63
C SER A 349 -56.23 23.70 36.56
N ARG A 350 -55.14 23.59 35.79
CA ARG A 350 -54.95 22.52 34.80
C ARG A 350 -54.83 21.13 35.42
N LEU A 351 -54.18 21.01 36.58
CA LEU A 351 -54.04 19.74 37.30
C LEU A 351 -55.36 19.29 37.93
N ASP A 352 -56.11 20.23 38.52
CA ASP A 352 -57.35 19.97 39.24
C ASP A 352 -58.53 19.71 38.29
N ASN A 353 -58.67 20.53 37.25
CA ASN A 353 -59.80 20.47 36.31
C ASN A 353 -59.54 19.56 35.10
N GLY A 354 -58.28 19.15 34.86
CA GLY A 354 -57.91 18.21 33.81
C GLY A 354 -58.37 18.64 32.42
N LYS A 355 -59.45 18.02 31.93
CA LYS A 355 -60.03 18.29 30.59
C LYS A 355 -60.97 19.50 30.55
N ASP A 356 -61.52 19.90 31.70
CA ASP A 356 -62.51 20.98 31.81
C ASP A 356 -61.88 22.35 32.10
N VAL A 357 -60.55 22.43 32.00
CA VAL A 357 -59.78 23.65 32.21
C VAL A 357 -60.06 24.69 31.12
N PRO A 358 -60.24 25.99 31.45
CA PRO A 358 -60.48 27.01 30.46
C PRO A 358 -59.23 27.27 29.59
N GLU A 359 -59.43 27.74 28.36
CA GLU A 359 -58.34 27.87 27.37
C GLU A 359 -57.22 28.84 27.80
N TRP A 360 -57.55 29.89 28.55
CA TRP A 360 -56.55 30.84 29.06
C TRP A 360 -55.63 30.21 30.12
N ASP A 361 -56.14 29.28 30.93
CA ASP A 361 -55.34 28.48 31.86
C ASP A 361 -54.45 27.48 31.11
N LEU A 362 -54.90 26.94 29.96
CA LEU A 362 -54.06 26.07 29.13
C LEU A 362 -52.85 26.79 28.55
N VAL A 363 -53.02 28.05 28.11
CA VAL A 363 -51.93 28.86 27.56
C VAL A 363 -50.99 29.31 28.68
N SER A 364 -51.54 29.86 29.77
CA SER A 364 -50.77 30.39 30.90
C SER A 364 -50.14 29.31 31.78
N SER A 365 -50.57 28.05 31.70
CA SER A 365 -49.90 26.92 32.37
C SER A 365 -48.71 26.34 31.60
N SER A 366 -48.34 26.92 30.46
CA SER A 366 -47.23 26.44 29.62
C SER A 366 -46.06 27.43 29.56
N ILE A 367 -44.84 26.95 29.80
CA ILE A 367 -43.62 27.76 29.68
C ILE A 367 -43.21 27.79 28.21
N GLY A 368 -43.07 28.98 27.65
CA GLY A 368 -42.62 29.18 26.27
C GLY A 368 -41.10 29.03 26.16
N VAL A 369 -40.64 28.19 25.24
CA VAL A 369 -39.20 27.97 25.02
C VAL A 369 -38.80 28.39 23.62
N TYR A 370 -37.86 29.32 23.54
CA TYR A 370 -37.26 29.80 22.30
C TYR A 370 -35.81 29.33 22.26
N GLN A 371 -35.50 28.38 21.37
CA GLN A 371 -34.17 27.81 21.26
C GLN A 371 -33.38 28.42 20.11
N ASP A 372 -32.06 28.47 20.27
CA ASP A 372 -31.12 28.60 19.16
C ASP A 372 -30.83 27.21 18.59
N LYS A 373 -31.29 26.93 17.35
CA LYS A 373 -30.92 25.70 16.62
C LYS A 373 -29.81 25.90 15.59
N SER A 374 -28.97 26.93 15.76
CA SER A 374 -27.73 27.04 14.99
C SER A 374 -26.80 25.85 15.26
N ASN A 375 -26.88 25.27 16.46
CA ASN A 375 -26.25 24.01 16.81
C ASN A 375 -27.32 22.97 17.20
N GLU A 376 -27.59 22.06 16.27
CA GLU A 376 -28.67 21.08 16.40
C GLU A 376 -28.47 20.13 17.59
N ASN A 377 -27.22 19.80 17.90
CA ASN A 377 -26.88 18.90 18.99
C ASN A 377 -27.33 19.50 20.32
N ILE A 378 -26.98 20.77 20.55
CA ILE A 378 -27.31 21.47 21.80
C ILE A 378 -28.82 21.71 21.91
N ALA A 379 -29.49 22.09 20.81
CA ALA A 379 -30.93 22.24 20.79
C ALA A 379 -31.66 20.93 21.14
N SER A 380 -31.21 19.81 20.58
CA SER A 380 -31.75 18.48 20.87
C SER A 380 -31.55 18.07 22.34
N TYR A 381 -30.37 18.35 22.92
CA TYR A 381 -30.14 18.13 24.36
C TYR A 381 -31.08 18.97 25.23
N LEU A 382 -31.23 20.26 24.93
CA LEU A 382 -32.16 21.15 25.64
C LEU A 382 -33.62 20.68 25.50
N GLN A 383 -34.00 20.12 24.35
CA GLN A 383 -35.34 19.60 24.13
C GLN A 383 -35.61 18.30 24.91
N ARG A 384 -34.61 17.42 25.04
CA ARG A 384 -34.70 16.21 25.87
C ARG A 384 -34.81 16.53 27.36
N ASP A 385 -34.02 17.49 27.82
CA ASP A 385 -33.85 17.77 29.25
C ASP A 385 -34.99 18.65 29.81
N LEU A 386 -35.61 19.48 28.98
CA LEU A 386 -36.72 20.35 29.37
C LEU A 386 -38.08 19.61 29.27
N LEU A 387 -38.43 18.84 30.30
CA LEU A 387 -39.72 18.14 30.39
C LEU A 387 -40.88 19.06 30.87
N LEU A 388 -42.12 18.69 30.51
CA LEU A 388 -43.45 19.26 30.87
C LEU A 388 -43.47 20.31 32.03
N PRO A 389 -44.27 21.41 31.96
CA PRO A 389 -45.25 21.82 30.95
C PRO A 389 -44.68 22.88 29.98
N ILE A 390 -43.82 22.46 29.07
CA ILE A 390 -43.18 23.36 28.09
C ILE A 390 -43.88 23.31 26.73
N LYS A 391 -43.99 24.49 26.11
CA LYS A 391 -44.39 24.67 24.71
C LYS A 391 -43.21 25.24 23.92
N TYR A 392 -42.67 24.44 23.00
CA TYR A 392 -41.65 24.92 22.08
C TYR A 392 -42.26 25.91 21.09
N MET A 393 -41.69 27.11 21.08
CA MET A 393 -42.05 28.16 20.14
C MET A 393 -41.19 28.03 18.87
N LYS A 394 -41.49 28.84 17.86
CA LYS A 394 -40.65 28.89 16.66
C LYS A 394 -39.21 29.20 17.08
N PRO A 395 -38.23 28.37 16.69
CA PRO A 395 -36.85 28.60 17.07
C PRO A 395 -36.34 29.90 16.46
N ILE A 396 -35.38 30.54 17.13
CA ILE A 396 -34.81 31.82 16.67
C ILE A 396 -33.93 31.58 15.42
N TYR A 397 -33.23 30.45 15.39
CA TYR A 397 -32.45 29.96 14.25
C TYR A 397 -32.77 28.47 13.98
N GLY A 398 -32.71 28.03 12.71
CA GLY A 398 -32.81 26.62 12.28
C GLY A 398 -34.22 26.08 11.94
N TYR A 399 -34.29 24.81 11.52
CA TYR A 399 -35.53 24.13 11.05
C TYR A 399 -36.31 23.46 12.21
N GLY A 400 -37.61 23.21 12.02
CA GLY A 400 -38.54 22.81 13.08
C GLY A 400 -38.37 21.39 13.62
N GLU A 401 -38.02 20.43 12.77
CA GLU A 401 -37.93 19.00 13.10
C GLU A 401 -36.61 18.42 12.54
N PRO A 402 -35.66 18.05 13.41
CA PRO A 402 -34.37 17.50 12.97
C PRO A 402 -34.12 16.08 13.50
N ASP A 403 -33.55 15.21 12.65
CA ASP A 403 -33.02 13.90 13.02
C ASP A 403 -31.48 13.95 13.03
N PHE A 404 -30.89 13.68 14.20
CA PHE A 404 -29.43 13.71 14.41
C PHE A 404 -28.70 12.66 13.55
N THR A 405 -29.37 11.53 13.26
CA THR A 405 -28.80 10.46 12.45
C THR A 405 -28.56 10.89 11.01
N ASP A 406 -29.42 11.72 10.44
CA ASP A 406 -29.30 12.21 9.06
C ASP A 406 -28.14 13.19 8.87
N PHE A 407 -27.75 13.92 9.92
CA PHE A 407 -26.64 14.89 9.85
C PHE A 407 -25.27 14.25 10.09
N ALA A 408 -25.13 13.41 11.11
CA ALA A 408 -23.83 12.89 11.54
C ALA A 408 -23.41 11.61 10.80
N ALA A 409 -24.34 10.72 10.48
CA ALA A 409 -24.03 9.41 9.92
C ALA A 409 -23.28 9.48 8.56
N PRO A 410 -23.67 10.34 7.60
CA PRO A 410 -22.97 10.41 6.32
C PRO A 410 -21.51 10.84 6.44
N GLY A 411 -21.21 11.78 7.34
CA GLY A 411 -19.84 12.28 7.55
C GLY A 411 -18.93 11.24 8.19
N VAL A 412 -19.45 10.46 9.14
CA VAL A 412 -18.69 9.40 9.81
C VAL A 412 -18.43 8.23 8.86
N ILE A 413 -19.44 7.81 8.08
CA ILE A 413 -19.28 6.75 7.09
C ILE A 413 -18.25 7.16 6.02
N LEU A 414 -18.31 8.40 5.52
CA LEU A 414 -17.38 8.89 4.51
C LEU A 414 -15.93 8.92 5.02
N THR A 415 -15.72 9.37 6.26
CA THR A 415 -14.37 9.45 6.85
C THR A 415 -13.76 8.07 7.09
N ILE A 416 -14.53 7.13 7.63
CA ILE A 416 -14.08 5.74 7.83
C ILE A 416 -13.75 5.09 6.48
N VAL A 417 -14.65 5.20 5.49
CA VAL A 417 -14.45 4.61 4.16
C VAL A 417 -13.22 5.19 3.47
N PHE A 418 -13.03 6.52 3.53
CA PHE A 418 -11.90 7.20 2.89
C PHE A 418 -10.56 6.80 3.51
N PHE A 419 -10.41 6.94 4.83
CA PHE A 419 -9.13 6.63 5.49
C PHE A 419 -8.80 5.13 5.43
N MET A 420 -9.81 4.26 5.51
CA MET A 420 -9.62 2.82 5.38
C MET A 420 -9.20 2.43 3.96
N ALA A 421 -9.86 2.95 2.93
CA ALA A 421 -9.48 2.68 1.54
C ALA A 421 -8.04 3.16 1.24
N VAL A 422 -7.67 4.34 1.71
CA VAL A 422 -6.32 4.89 1.52
C VAL A 422 -5.26 4.05 2.23
N ALA A 423 -5.49 3.70 3.50
CA ALA A 423 -4.54 2.90 4.28
C ALA A 423 -4.34 1.50 3.68
N LEU A 424 -5.43 0.85 3.23
CA LEU A 424 -5.38 -0.47 2.62
C LEU A 424 -4.63 -0.49 1.28
N THR A 425 -4.84 0.54 0.46
CA THR A 425 -4.26 0.63 -0.90
C THR A 425 -2.81 1.01 -0.86
N SER A 426 -2.49 2.06 -0.11
CA SER A 426 -1.10 2.49 0.04
C SER A 426 -0.27 1.43 0.77
N GLY A 427 -0.80 0.82 1.84
CA GLY A 427 -0.10 -0.20 2.61
C GLY A 427 0.24 -1.45 1.79
N ALA A 428 -0.75 -2.03 1.12
CA ALA A 428 -0.52 -3.21 0.28
C ALA A 428 0.47 -2.93 -0.86
N MET A 429 0.31 -1.81 -1.57
CA MET A 429 1.17 -1.46 -2.70
C MET A 429 2.62 -1.15 -2.26
N LEU A 430 2.79 -0.45 -1.12
CA LEU A 430 4.11 -0.13 -0.57
C LEU A 430 4.85 -1.42 -0.14
N ILE A 431 4.13 -2.37 0.44
CA ILE A 431 4.73 -3.65 0.86
C ILE A 431 5.11 -4.50 -0.36
N GLU A 432 4.26 -4.59 -1.38
CA GLU A 432 4.61 -5.28 -2.64
C GLU A 432 5.84 -4.68 -3.31
N ARG A 433 5.99 -3.35 -3.25
CA ARG A 433 7.17 -2.65 -3.72
C ARG A 433 8.40 -2.97 -2.88
N ASN A 434 8.27 -2.97 -1.55
CA ASN A 434 9.38 -3.22 -0.63
C ASN A 434 9.90 -4.68 -0.70
N GLU A 435 9.02 -5.65 -0.96
CA GLU A 435 9.39 -7.07 -1.13
C GLU A 435 9.92 -7.40 -2.53
N GLY A 436 9.89 -6.44 -3.46
CA GLY A 436 10.26 -6.64 -4.86
C GLY A 436 9.30 -7.55 -5.64
N LEU A 437 8.09 -7.79 -5.10
CA LEU A 437 7.03 -8.54 -5.79
C LEU A 437 6.52 -7.80 -7.02
N LEU A 438 6.43 -6.46 -6.93
CA LEU A 438 6.01 -5.60 -8.04
C LEU A 438 6.93 -5.75 -9.26
N GLU A 439 8.24 -5.69 -9.07
CA GLU A 439 9.23 -5.87 -10.15
C GLU A 439 9.15 -7.27 -10.77
N ARG A 440 8.96 -8.32 -9.96
CA ARG A 440 8.80 -9.70 -10.46
C ARG A 440 7.55 -9.87 -11.30
N SER A 441 6.44 -9.23 -10.92
CA SER A 441 5.20 -9.28 -11.68
C SER A 441 5.31 -8.58 -13.02
N LEU A 442 5.98 -7.42 -13.07
CA LEU A 442 6.24 -6.68 -14.31
C LEU A 442 7.14 -7.49 -15.27
N VAL A 443 8.17 -8.17 -14.75
CA VAL A 443 9.06 -9.03 -15.56
C VAL A 443 8.32 -10.25 -16.14
N ASN A 444 7.24 -10.70 -15.50
CA ASN A 444 6.40 -11.78 -16.01
C ASN A 444 5.45 -11.32 -17.13
N GLY A 445 5.53 -10.06 -17.57
CA GLY A 445 4.68 -9.50 -18.62
C GLY A 445 3.30 -9.06 -18.15
N ILE A 446 3.11 -8.87 -16.84
CA ILE A 446 1.89 -8.30 -16.26
C ILE A 446 1.97 -6.78 -16.35
N SER A 447 0.92 -6.13 -16.85
CA SER A 447 0.89 -4.66 -16.93
C SER A 447 0.70 -4.03 -15.55
N GLY A 448 1.28 -2.85 -15.31
CA GLY A 448 1.03 -2.08 -14.09
C GLY A 448 -0.46 -1.75 -13.90
N VAL A 449 -1.20 -1.61 -14.99
CA VAL A 449 -2.65 -1.37 -14.97
C VAL A 449 -3.41 -2.60 -14.45
N GLU A 450 -3.03 -3.82 -14.88
CA GLU A 450 -3.60 -5.07 -14.37
C GLU A 450 -3.34 -5.21 -12.86
N LEU A 451 -2.15 -4.82 -12.40
CA LEU A 451 -1.78 -4.85 -10.99
C LEU A 451 -2.70 -3.92 -10.16
N LEU A 452 -2.88 -2.67 -10.61
CA LEU A 452 -3.74 -1.70 -9.94
C LEU A 452 -5.21 -2.15 -9.92
N PHE A 453 -5.76 -2.62 -11.05
CA PHE A 453 -7.13 -3.13 -11.10
C PHE A 453 -7.34 -4.33 -10.17
N SER A 454 -6.36 -5.25 -10.12
CA SER A 454 -6.46 -6.40 -9.21
C SER A 454 -6.51 -5.97 -7.75
N GLN A 455 -5.76 -4.92 -7.39
CA GLN A 455 -5.75 -4.36 -6.05
C GLN A 455 -7.10 -3.72 -5.71
N VAL A 456 -7.64 -2.89 -6.61
CA VAL A 456 -8.95 -2.25 -6.45
C VAL A 456 -10.06 -3.29 -6.26
N ILE A 457 -10.09 -4.35 -7.08
CA ILE A 457 -11.09 -5.41 -6.96
C ILE A 457 -10.98 -6.12 -5.61
N THR A 458 -9.77 -6.49 -5.18
CA THR A 458 -9.60 -7.17 -3.89
C THR A 458 -10.00 -6.30 -2.70
N GLN A 459 -9.80 -5.00 -2.79
CA GLN A 459 -10.17 -4.06 -1.74
C GLN A 459 -11.66 -3.77 -1.72
N PHE A 460 -12.29 -3.68 -2.88
CA PHE A 460 -13.73 -3.52 -2.97
C PHE A 460 -14.47 -4.64 -2.22
N VAL A 461 -14.01 -5.90 -2.38
CA VAL A 461 -14.57 -7.06 -1.66
C VAL A 461 -14.40 -6.93 -0.15
N VAL A 462 -13.22 -6.50 0.33
CA VAL A 462 -12.96 -6.30 1.76
C VAL A 462 -13.82 -5.17 2.34
N MET A 463 -13.93 -4.05 1.62
CA MET A 463 -14.75 -2.90 2.02
C MET A 463 -16.24 -3.26 2.07
N LEU A 464 -16.74 -4.05 1.12
CA LEU A 464 -18.11 -4.58 1.14
C LEU A 464 -18.39 -5.37 2.43
N GLY A 465 -17.44 -6.21 2.86
CA GLY A 465 -17.56 -6.95 4.12
C GLY A 465 -17.65 -6.03 5.35
N PHE A 466 -16.84 -4.97 5.41
CA PHE A 466 -16.90 -3.99 6.50
C PHE A 466 -18.21 -3.20 6.50
N VAL A 467 -18.70 -2.77 5.33
CA VAL A 467 -19.97 -2.04 5.21
C VAL A 467 -21.13 -2.89 5.71
N VAL A 468 -21.19 -4.18 5.35
CA VAL A 468 -22.22 -5.10 5.87
C VAL A 468 -22.11 -5.22 7.40
N SER A 469 -20.90 -5.29 7.95
CA SER A 469 -20.70 -5.36 9.41
C SER A 469 -21.12 -4.09 10.15
N CYS A 470 -21.00 -2.90 9.54
CA CYS A 470 -21.37 -1.64 10.18
C CYS A 470 -22.86 -1.32 10.07
N ILE A 471 -23.53 -1.74 9.00
CA ILE A 471 -24.98 -1.49 8.79
C ILE A 471 -25.84 -2.46 9.61
N CYS A 472 -25.30 -3.63 9.95
CA CYS A 472 -26.10 -4.68 10.59
C CYS A 472 -25.93 -4.66 12.11
N ASP A 473 -26.91 -4.06 12.80
CA ASP A 473 -26.97 -4.05 14.27
C ASP A 473 -27.32 -5.41 14.89
N ASN A 474 -27.90 -6.33 14.11
CA ASN A 474 -28.36 -7.64 14.56
C ASN A 474 -27.75 -8.77 13.71
N GLU A 475 -27.45 -9.91 14.34
CA GLU A 475 -26.96 -11.12 13.65
C GLU A 475 -27.93 -11.58 12.54
N ARG A 476 -29.24 -11.40 12.76
CA ARG A 476 -30.29 -11.68 11.78
C ARG A 476 -30.28 -10.74 10.58
N SER A 477 -30.04 -9.43 10.75
CA SER A 477 -29.95 -8.51 9.62
C SER A 477 -28.66 -8.73 8.83
N ALA A 478 -27.55 -9.03 9.51
CA ALA A 478 -26.28 -9.42 8.89
C ALA A 478 -26.42 -10.68 8.04
N THR A 479 -27.06 -11.72 8.58
CA THR A 479 -27.30 -12.97 7.84
C THR A 479 -28.23 -12.77 6.65
N TYR A 480 -29.29 -11.95 6.76
CA TYR A 480 -30.17 -11.65 5.62
C TYR A 480 -29.49 -10.83 4.52
N LEU A 481 -28.64 -9.84 4.86
CA LEU A 481 -27.85 -9.09 3.87
C LEU A 481 -26.75 -9.94 3.22
N ALA A 482 -26.12 -10.83 3.98
CA ALA A 482 -25.17 -11.81 3.46
C ALA A 482 -25.85 -12.84 2.53
N LEU A 483 -27.02 -13.36 2.90
CA LEU A 483 -27.84 -14.23 2.04
C LEU A 483 -28.38 -13.51 0.80
N GLY A 484 -28.78 -12.23 0.95
CA GLY A 484 -29.28 -11.39 -0.13
C GLY A 484 -28.21 -11.01 -1.15
N SER A 485 -26.96 -10.87 -0.73
CA SER A 485 -25.80 -10.69 -1.62
C SER A 485 -25.28 -12.01 -2.21
N PHE A 486 -25.44 -13.12 -1.50
CA PHE A 486 -25.07 -14.47 -1.96
C PHE A 486 -25.85 -14.90 -3.21
N LEU A 487 -27.16 -14.68 -3.27
CA LEU A 487 -28.00 -15.10 -4.41
C LEU A 487 -27.57 -14.45 -5.76
N PRO A 488 -27.39 -13.13 -5.85
CA PRO A 488 -26.87 -12.48 -7.06
C PRO A 488 -25.45 -12.96 -7.41
N ILE A 489 -24.57 -13.14 -6.42
CA ILE A 489 -23.20 -13.61 -6.65
C ILE A 489 -23.19 -15.02 -7.23
N VAL A 490 -24.02 -15.93 -6.71
CA VAL A 490 -24.12 -17.32 -7.21
C VAL A 490 -24.76 -17.38 -8.60
N MET A 491 -25.73 -16.54 -8.87
CA MET A 491 -26.37 -16.45 -10.20
C MET A 491 -25.42 -15.86 -11.26
N LEU A 492 -24.57 -14.89 -10.89
CA LEU A 492 -23.64 -14.24 -11.82
C LEU A 492 -22.32 -15.02 -12.00
N CYS A 493 -21.86 -15.80 -11.02
CA CYS A 493 -20.56 -16.48 -11.12
C CYS A 493 -20.55 -17.75 -12.02
N GLY A 494 -21.66 -18.07 -12.68
CA GLY A 494 -21.75 -19.17 -13.64
C GLY A 494 -21.71 -20.57 -13.03
N ILE A 495 -21.93 -20.69 -11.71
CA ILE A 495 -21.91 -21.98 -10.99
C ILE A 495 -23.18 -22.80 -11.30
N ILE A 496 -24.34 -22.14 -11.38
CA ILE A 496 -25.63 -22.80 -11.63
C ILE A 496 -25.91 -22.97 -13.13
N TRP A 497 -25.51 -21.99 -13.94
CA TRP A 497 -25.75 -21.99 -15.38
C TRP A 497 -24.52 -21.49 -16.15
N PRO A 498 -24.17 -22.07 -17.31
CA PRO A 498 -23.05 -21.60 -18.11
C PRO A 498 -23.22 -20.13 -18.53
N ILE A 499 -22.15 -19.35 -18.37
CA ILE A 499 -22.12 -17.89 -18.59
C ILE A 499 -22.49 -17.55 -20.05
N GLU A 500 -22.18 -18.45 -20.98
CA GLU A 500 -22.49 -18.34 -22.40
C GLU A 500 -23.98 -18.34 -22.71
N ALA A 501 -24.82 -18.88 -21.82
CA ALA A 501 -26.26 -18.95 -21.96
C ALA A 501 -27.02 -17.88 -21.15
N MET A 502 -26.30 -16.94 -20.53
CA MET A 502 -26.89 -15.80 -19.81
C MET A 502 -27.24 -14.66 -20.77
N ASN A 503 -28.27 -13.86 -20.45
CA ASN A 503 -28.67 -12.70 -21.24
C ASN A 503 -27.48 -11.73 -21.44
N ASP A 504 -27.34 -11.16 -22.64
CA ASP A 504 -26.20 -10.32 -23.05
C ASP A 504 -25.89 -9.19 -22.06
N TYR A 505 -26.90 -8.57 -21.44
CA TYR A 505 -26.71 -7.52 -20.44
C TYR A 505 -26.09 -8.03 -19.14
N LEU A 506 -26.52 -9.20 -18.68
CA LEU A 506 -25.99 -9.82 -17.46
C LEU A 506 -24.60 -10.41 -17.73
N ARG A 507 -24.34 -10.91 -18.95
CA ARG A 507 -23.03 -11.45 -19.35
C ARG A 507 -21.93 -10.40 -19.38
N LEU A 508 -22.30 -9.12 -19.52
CA LEU A 508 -21.40 -7.99 -19.42
C LEU A 508 -20.98 -7.70 -17.96
N VAL A 509 -21.83 -8.07 -17.00
CA VAL A 509 -21.69 -7.76 -15.57
C VAL A 509 -21.11 -8.94 -14.77
N SER A 510 -21.34 -10.18 -15.21
CA SER A 510 -20.67 -11.40 -14.70
C SER A 510 -19.23 -11.52 -15.19
#